data_AF-A0A7G9FZH9-F1
#
_entry.id   AF-A0A7G9FZH9-F1
#
_cell.length_a   1.000
_cell.length_b   1.000
_cell.length_c   1.000
_cell.angle_alpha   90.00
_cell.angle_beta   90.00
_cell.angle_gamma   90.00
#
_symmetry.space_group_name_H-M   'P 1'
#
loop_
_entity.id
_entity.type
_entity.pdbx_description
1 polymer ?
#
loop_
_entity_poly.entity_id
_entity_poly.type
_entity_poly.pdbx_seq_one_letter_code
_entity_poly.pdbx_strand_id
1 'polypeptide(L)'
;MKCPNCGAEMEEGKLYCEHCGEDIHIVPDFEPEVEYNMEQTLSDIAKEMEPEPAEEGEPVHPESQDWDEFPESHVSQHPFRWKFIVLVLVLLVVAVVCTGFGISYSHYHSADYQAKCAKDYVSLEEYDQAVACYERALELEPENITFKFELADIYFRKNNKIEYEYLLREIVADPEANSEQLETAYGKLIAIYAAREDYKTINDLLQSCGNVNIMSKYQSYMAMEPEFNLQEGYYTSIQPLKLTTFGSGKIYYTMDGSKPGENSSLYTAPILLENGDYCIKAIYINENGIESPVVTKNYHIEIDELSAPEVTTVSGDYEFPINIEVTDGNDVYYTTDGSDPTQNSAVYSGPIPMPLGKSTFRFIRIAEGRKSDIVEKSYNLVMNTDFMPEDAVKKVVNHAIQSGKISEESGSFDESGAAYLYQYQYVTNINKIDDFYVIAEIYRGEDGTDTKTGNLFAVNAYNQELYKLQVDESGRRYTLVAVSDI
;
A
#
# COMPACT_ATOMS: atom_id res chain seq x y z
N MET A 1 30.76 13.52 24.91
CA MET A 1 31.35 14.86 24.64
C MET A 1 30.34 15.96 24.95
N LYS A 2 30.72 17.25 25.08
CA LYS A 2 29.75 18.35 25.29
C LYS A 2 29.71 19.24 24.06
N CYS A 3 28.52 19.66 23.64
CA CYS A 3 28.34 20.53 22.47
C CYS A 3 29.05 21.89 22.70
N PRO A 4 29.92 22.35 21.79
CA PRO A 4 30.62 23.62 21.94
C PRO A 4 29.70 24.84 21.79
N ASN A 5 28.55 24.71 21.10
CA ASN A 5 27.60 25.80 20.92
C ASN A 5 26.63 25.94 22.11
N CYS A 6 26.02 24.84 22.57
CA CYS A 6 24.98 24.89 23.61
C CYS A 6 25.34 24.23 24.96
N GLY A 7 26.49 23.56 25.06
CA GLY A 7 26.99 22.96 26.31
C GLY A 7 26.32 21.65 26.75
N ALA A 8 25.33 21.15 26.01
CA ALA A 8 24.63 19.91 26.30
C ALA A 8 25.54 18.67 26.18
N GLU A 9 25.35 17.67 27.04
CA GLU A 9 26.07 16.39 26.93
C GLU A 9 25.57 15.57 25.74
N MET A 10 26.53 15.04 24.97
CA MET A 10 26.35 14.31 23.73
C MET A 10 27.01 12.93 23.83
N GLU A 11 26.33 11.92 23.28
CA GLU A 11 26.85 10.56 23.13
C GLU A 11 28.08 10.53 22.19
N GLU A 12 29.06 9.67 22.51
CA GLU A 12 30.29 9.51 21.75
C GLU A 12 30.00 8.97 20.33
N GLY A 13 30.45 9.68 19.29
CA GLY A 13 30.35 9.26 17.89
C GLY A 13 29.24 9.94 17.07
N LYS A 14 28.42 10.82 17.66
CA LYS A 14 27.44 11.62 16.89
C LYS A 14 28.07 12.89 16.31
N LEU A 15 27.81 13.13 15.02
CA LEU A 15 28.36 14.24 14.23
C LEU A 15 27.54 15.54 14.27
N TYR A 16 26.39 15.56 14.95
CA TYR A 16 25.58 16.76 15.14
C TYR A 16 24.89 16.77 16.51
N CYS A 17 24.63 17.97 17.04
CA CYS A 17 23.99 18.15 18.34
C CYS A 17 22.47 18.07 18.20
N GLU A 18 21.85 17.05 18.78
CA GLU A 18 20.40 16.84 18.70
C GLU A 18 19.57 17.92 19.43
N HIS A 19 20.21 18.72 20.29
CA HIS A 19 19.52 19.77 21.05
C HIS A 19 19.46 21.12 20.34
N CYS A 20 20.47 21.47 19.53
CA CYS A 20 20.51 22.76 18.82
C CYS A 20 20.66 22.62 17.30
N GLY A 21 20.83 21.41 16.79
CA GLY A 21 20.96 21.12 15.36
C GLY A 21 22.32 21.48 14.75
N GLU A 22 23.32 21.79 15.58
CA GLU A 22 24.64 22.22 15.11
C GLU A 22 25.52 21.01 14.77
N ASP A 23 26.12 21.02 13.59
CA ASP A 23 27.06 19.99 13.14
C ASP A 23 28.42 20.14 13.87
N ILE A 24 28.99 19.04 14.36
CA ILE A 24 30.29 19.06 15.04
C ILE A 24 31.39 18.76 14.02
N HIS A 25 32.06 19.83 13.59
CA HIS A 25 33.24 19.77 12.74
C HIS A 25 34.47 19.30 13.54
N ILE A 26 34.96 18.09 13.24
CA ILE A 26 36.14 17.49 13.90
C ILE A 26 37.46 17.97 13.26
N VAL A 27 37.38 18.63 12.11
CA VAL A 27 38.55 19.18 11.40
C VAL A 27 38.50 20.71 11.53
N PRO A 28 39.59 21.38 11.94
CA PRO A 28 39.62 22.83 12.01
C PRO A 28 39.32 23.44 10.65
N ASP A 29 38.42 24.44 10.60
CA ASP A 29 38.17 25.20 9.37
C ASP A 29 39.47 25.83 8.87
N PHE A 30 39.75 25.59 7.60
CA PHE A 30 40.94 26.04 6.90
C PHE A 30 40.85 27.55 6.67
N GLU A 31 41.60 28.34 7.45
CA GLU A 31 41.83 29.77 7.20
C GLU A 31 42.83 29.94 6.04
N PRO A 32 42.43 30.44 4.86
CA PRO A 32 43.31 30.54 3.69
C PRO A 32 44.37 31.66 3.78
N GLU A 33 44.39 32.44 4.86
CA GLU A 33 45.25 33.64 4.98
C GLU A 33 46.59 33.37 5.67
N VAL A 34 46.83 32.16 6.20
CA VAL A 34 48.09 31.85 6.92
C VAL A 34 49.20 31.33 5.99
N GLU A 35 48.91 31.05 4.72
CA GLU A 35 49.92 30.57 3.76
C GLU A 35 50.55 31.68 2.88
N TYR A 36 50.38 32.95 3.23
CA TYR A 36 51.12 34.04 2.53
C TYR A 36 52.50 34.35 3.14
N ASN A 37 52.99 33.59 4.12
CA ASN A 37 54.27 33.88 4.79
C ASN A 37 55.35 32.78 4.72
N MET A 38 55.15 31.71 3.95
CA MET A 38 56.22 30.72 3.69
C MET A 38 56.94 30.93 2.34
N GLU A 39 56.32 31.58 1.36
CA GLU A 39 57.00 31.89 0.08
C GLU A 39 58.02 33.05 0.22
N GLN A 40 57.85 33.96 1.20
CA GLN A 40 58.83 35.01 1.45
C GLN A 40 60.11 34.51 2.12
N THR A 41 60.06 33.46 2.94
CA THR A 41 61.26 32.95 3.62
C THR A 41 62.11 32.04 2.74
N LEU A 42 61.52 31.39 1.73
CA LEU A 42 62.26 30.57 0.75
C LEU A 42 62.91 31.40 -0.36
N SER A 43 62.34 32.54 -0.75
CA SER A 43 62.92 33.40 -1.80
C SER A 43 64.13 34.22 -1.32
N ASP A 44 64.26 34.50 -0.02
CA ASP A 44 65.41 35.19 0.56
C ASP A 44 66.64 34.27 0.74
N ILE A 45 66.46 32.97 0.97
CA ILE A 45 67.59 32.01 1.09
C ILE A 45 68.21 31.69 -0.28
N ALA A 46 67.41 31.68 -1.35
CA ALA A 46 67.89 31.39 -2.70
C ALA A 46 68.70 32.54 -3.33
N LYS A 47 68.64 33.75 -2.74
CA LYS A 47 69.32 34.95 -3.27
C LYS A 47 70.75 35.18 -2.75
N GLU A 48 71.22 34.37 -1.79
CA GLU A 48 72.57 34.51 -1.19
C GLU A 48 73.62 33.52 -1.76
N MET A 49 73.31 32.73 -2.79
CA MET A 49 74.24 31.69 -3.29
C MET A 49 74.44 31.64 -4.81
N GLU A 50 74.51 32.79 -5.48
CA GLU A 50 75.20 32.88 -6.77
C GLU A 50 76.28 33.98 -6.73
N PRO A 51 77.53 33.69 -7.11
CA PRO A 51 78.43 34.71 -7.63
C PRO A 51 78.56 34.63 -9.16
N GLU A 52 78.62 35.84 -9.71
CA GLU A 52 78.72 36.29 -11.09
C GLU A 52 79.96 35.83 -11.90
N PRO A 53 79.95 36.04 -13.25
CA PRO A 53 80.93 35.47 -14.18
C PRO A 53 82.08 36.43 -14.50
N ALA A 54 83.21 35.87 -14.96
CA ALA A 54 84.18 36.59 -15.78
C ALA A 54 84.93 35.65 -16.75
N GLU A 55 85.21 36.21 -17.92
CA GLU A 55 85.66 35.62 -19.19
C GLU A 55 87.15 35.20 -19.27
N GLU A 56 87.37 34.27 -20.22
CA GLU A 56 88.51 34.08 -21.16
C GLU A 56 89.98 33.97 -20.69
N GLY A 57 90.65 32.88 -21.12
CA GLY A 57 92.11 32.81 -21.30
C GLY A 57 92.73 31.39 -21.22
N GLU A 58 93.14 30.81 -22.35
CA GLU A 58 94.16 29.74 -22.47
C GLU A 58 95.59 30.27 -22.10
N PRO A 59 96.71 29.50 -22.05
CA PRO A 59 96.95 28.03 -22.07
C PRO A 59 97.98 27.47 -21.02
N VAL A 60 98.00 26.13 -20.85
CA VAL A 60 99.16 25.18 -20.74
C VAL A 60 100.28 25.34 -19.68
N HIS A 61 100.35 24.34 -18.75
CA HIS A 61 101.48 23.62 -18.07
C HIS A 61 102.80 24.33 -17.63
N PRO A 62 103.63 23.72 -16.72
CA PRO A 62 103.42 22.94 -15.49
C PRO A 62 104.36 23.38 -14.32
N GLU A 63 104.27 22.67 -13.17
CA GLU A 63 105.36 22.42 -12.18
C GLU A 63 105.98 23.60 -11.43
N SER A 64 105.92 23.64 -10.09
CA SER A 64 106.90 23.10 -9.12
C SER A 64 106.78 24.03 -7.88
N GLN A 65 107.09 23.74 -6.62
CA GLN A 65 108.03 22.88 -5.90
C GLN A 65 107.56 22.98 -4.41
N ASP A 66 107.36 21.92 -3.62
CA ASP A 66 108.39 21.10 -2.95
C ASP A 66 109.40 22.01 -2.18
N TRP A 67 109.64 21.93 -0.88
CA TRP A 67 109.92 20.81 0.03
C TRP A 67 109.68 21.26 1.51
N ASP A 68 109.65 20.47 2.59
CA ASP A 68 110.57 19.47 3.16
C ASP A 68 109.87 18.90 4.44
N GLU A 69 110.19 17.80 5.11
CA GLU A 69 110.91 16.55 4.86
C GLU A 69 110.94 15.74 6.20
N PHE A 70 110.43 14.49 6.17
CA PHE A 70 110.77 13.26 6.97
C PHE A 70 110.64 13.14 8.52
N PRO A 71 110.68 11.92 9.13
CA PRO A 71 110.72 10.54 8.58
C PRO A 71 109.80 9.46 9.24
N GLU A 72 109.57 8.40 8.45
CA GLU A 72 109.44 6.93 8.73
C GLU A 72 108.88 6.35 10.05
N SER A 73 107.88 5.46 9.93
CA SER A 73 107.96 4.08 10.47
C SER A 73 106.89 3.13 9.88
N HIS A 74 107.22 1.84 9.89
CA HIS A 74 106.75 0.75 9.02
C HIS A 74 105.39 0.07 9.36
N VAL A 75 104.69 -0.35 8.29
CA VAL A 75 103.99 -1.65 8.08
C VAL A 75 102.65 -1.93 8.80
N SER A 76 101.56 -2.07 8.01
CA SER A 76 100.85 -3.36 7.88
C SER A 76 100.00 -3.46 6.60
N GLN A 77 99.97 -4.67 6.04
CA GLN A 77 99.36 -5.09 4.78
C GLN A 77 97.83 -5.27 4.92
N HIS A 78 97.06 -5.07 3.83
CA HIS A 78 96.01 -6.01 3.37
C HIS A 78 95.54 -5.68 1.92
N PRO A 79 95.76 -6.56 0.91
CA PRO A 79 95.39 -6.32 -0.47
C PRO A 79 94.01 -6.94 -0.79
N PHE A 80 92.94 -6.47 -0.17
CA PHE A 80 91.60 -7.01 -0.49
C PHE A 80 90.40 -6.05 -0.39
N ARG A 81 90.54 -4.84 0.16
CA ARG A 81 89.36 -3.96 0.37
C ARG A 81 89.03 -3.05 -0.81
N TRP A 82 90.00 -2.54 -1.57
CA TRP A 82 89.71 -1.59 -2.67
C TRP A 82 89.03 -2.24 -3.88
N LYS A 83 89.44 -3.45 -4.27
CA LYS A 83 88.76 -4.21 -5.34
C LYS A 83 87.30 -4.54 -4.97
N PHE A 84 87.04 -4.77 -3.68
CA PHE A 84 85.68 -4.98 -3.16
C PHE A 84 84.87 -3.67 -3.17
N ILE A 85 85.47 -2.54 -2.80
CA ILE A 85 84.84 -1.21 -2.84
C ILE A 85 84.49 -0.81 -4.28
N VAL A 86 85.38 -1.03 -5.26
CA VAL A 86 85.12 -0.73 -6.68
C VAL A 86 84.04 -1.64 -7.25
N LEU A 87 84.04 -2.94 -6.91
CA LEU A 87 83.01 -3.88 -7.35
C LEU A 87 81.63 -3.55 -6.75
N VAL A 88 81.57 -3.11 -5.50
CA VAL A 88 80.34 -2.61 -4.86
C VAL A 88 79.85 -1.32 -5.52
N LEU A 89 80.74 -0.39 -5.88
CA LEU A 89 80.39 0.84 -6.60
C LEU A 89 79.84 0.56 -8.01
N VAL A 90 80.45 -0.35 -8.76
CA VAL A 90 79.97 -0.77 -10.08
C VAL A 90 78.62 -1.47 -9.97
N LEU A 91 78.43 -2.35 -8.98
CA LEU A 91 77.13 -2.98 -8.73
C LEU A 91 76.06 -1.96 -8.31
N LEU A 92 76.42 -0.91 -7.58
CA LEU A 92 75.51 0.20 -7.24
C LEU A 92 75.10 1.00 -8.47
N VAL A 93 76.03 1.32 -9.37
CA VAL A 93 75.72 2.03 -10.62
C VAL A 93 74.83 1.16 -11.53
N VAL A 94 75.15 -0.13 -11.68
CA VAL A 94 74.31 -1.07 -12.44
C VAL A 94 72.94 -1.22 -11.78
N ALA A 95 72.86 -1.30 -10.45
CA ALA A 95 71.59 -1.33 -9.73
C ALA A 95 70.77 -0.05 -9.96
N VAL A 96 71.40 1.13 -9.95
CA VAL A 96 70.73 2.42 -10.24
C VAL A 96 70.26 2.52 -11.69
N VAL A 97 71.02 1.99 -12.65
CA VAL A 97 70.60 1.95 -14.06
C VAL A 97 69.47 0.93 -14.25
N CYS A 98 69.53 -0.24 -13.62
CA CYS A 98 68.48 -1.25 -13.68
C CYS A 98 67.20 -0.80 -12.95
N THR A 99 67.32 -0.11 -11.81
CA THR A 99 66.16 0.46 -11.10
C THR A 99 65.60 1.67 -11.85
N GLY A 100 66.45 2.54 -12.41
CA GLY A 100 66.00 3.67 -13.24
C GLY A 100 65.31 3.20 -14.53
N PHE A 101 65.86 2.18 -15.20
CA PHE A 101 65.22 1.55 -16.35
C PHE A 101 63.95 0.80 -15.95
N GLY A 102 63.95 0.11 -14.81
CA GLY A 102 62.76 -0.56 -14.27
C GLY A 102 61.63 0.40 -13.90
N ILE A 103 61.96 1.54 -13.28
CA ILE A 103 61.02 2.61 -12.92
C ILE A 103 60.48 3.28 -14.18
N SER A 104 61.34 3.61 -15.15
CA SER A 104 60.91 4.18 -16.43
C SER A 104 60.02 3.21 -17.21
N TYR A 105 60.43 1.95 -17.31
CA TYR A 105 59.63 0.89 -17.95
C TYR A 105 58.27 0.72 -17.25
N SER A 106 58.24 0.72 -15.92
CA SER A 106 57.01 0.66 -15.12
C SER A 106 56.11 1.87 -15.30
N HIS A 107 56.68 3.08 -15.47
CA HIS A 107 55.92 4.31 -15.72
C HIS A 107 55.34 4.37 -17.14
N TYR A 108 56.09 3.95 -18.16
CA TYR A 108 55.58 3.86 -19.54
C TYR A 108 54.48 2.80 -19.70
N HIS A 109 54.50 1.77 -18.85
CA HIS A 109 53.51 0.70 -18.82
C HIS A 109 52.46 0.87 -17.72
N SER A 110 52.30 2.07 -17.16
CA SER A 110 51.20 2.35 -16.22
C SER A 110 49.92 2.73 -16.97
N ALA A 111 48.76 2.40 -16.40
CA ALA A 111 47.47 2.73 -17.00
C ALA A 111 47.27 4.25 -17.12
N ASP A 112 47.65 5.01 -16.09
CA ASP A 112 47.59 6.48 -16.08
C ASP A 112 48.40 7.13 -17.20
N TYR A 113 49.60 6.60 -17.49
CA TYR A 113 50.43 7.11 -18.57
C TYR A 113 49.78 6.87 -19.92
N GLN A 114 49.24 5.65 -20.13
CA GLN A 114 48.54 5.29 -21.35
C GLN A 114 47.26 6.13 -21.54
N ALA A 115 46.49 6.37 -20.47
CA ALA A 115 45.32 7.24 -20.50
C ALA A 115 45.70 8.70 -20.80
N LYS A 116 46.80 9.22 -20.24
CA LYS A 116 47.29 10.56 -20.58
C LYS A 116 47.70 10.65 -22.04
N CYS A 117 48.46 9.67 -22.54
CA CYS A 117 48.85 9.60 -23.95
C CYS A 117 47.62 9.56 -24.87
N ALA A 118 46.59 8.81 -24.50
CA ALA A 118 45.34 8.78 -25.24
C ALA A 118 44.67 10.16 -25.30
N LYS A 119 44.61 10.90 -24.17
CA LYS A 119 44.08 12.27 -24.12
C LYS A 119 44.86 13.23 -25.01
N ASP A 120 46.18 13.12 -25.06
CA ASP A 120 47.02 13.91 -25.95
C ASP A 120 46.66 13.64 -27.43
N TYR A 121 46.50 12.37 -27.83
CA TYR A 121 46.05 12.02 -29.19
C TYR A 121 44.62 12.48 -29.49
N VAL A 122 43.70 12.45 -28.52
CA VAL A 122 42.35 13.01 -28.68
C VAL A 122 42.41 14.51 -28.97
N SER A 123 43.32 15.26 -28.31
CA SER A 123 43.50 16.70 -28.56
C SER A 123 44.03 17.01 -29.97
N LEU A 124 44.69 16.05 -30.60
CA LEU A 124 45.19 16.11 -31.98
C LEU A 124 44.20 15.53 -33.01
N GLU A 125 43.00 15.12 -32.58
CA GLU A 125 41.99 14.41 -33.39
C GLU A 125 42.48 13.07 -33.99
N GLU A 126 43.56 12.51 -33.44
CA GLU A 126 44.16 11.23 -33.84
C GLU A 126 43.49 10.06 -33.11
N TYR A 127 42.24 9.78 -33.48
CA TYR A 127 41.39 8.87 -32.71
C TYR A 127 41.80 7.40 -32.74
N ASP A 128 42.47 6.91 -33.80
CA ASP A 128 42.92 5.51 -33.86
C ASP A 128 44.07 5.25 -32.87
N GLN A 129 45.01 6.19 -32.77
CA GLN A 129 46.09 6.16 -31.78
C GLN A 129 45.53 6.28 -30.36
N ALA A 130 44.56 7.17 -30.15
CA ALA A 130 43.90 7.32 -28.86
C ALA A 130 43.19 6.03 -28.39
N VAL A 131 42.49 5.35 -29.30
CA VAL A 131 41.86 4.05 -29.03
C VAL A 131 42.90 3.02 -28.58
N ALA A 132 44.01 2.88 -29.32
CA ALA A 132 45.07 1.92 -28.97
C ALA A 132 45.67 2.19 -27.58
N CYS A 133 45.86 3.46 -27.21
CA CYS A 133 46.33 3.84 -25.89
C CYS A 133 45.32 3.52 -24.78
N TYR A 134 44.02 3.78 -24.99
CA TYR A 134 42.99 3.45 -24.00
C TYR A 134 42.72 1.95 -23.89
N GLU A 135 42.75 1.19 -24.98
CA GLU A 135 42.70 -0.28 -24.95
C GLU A 135 43.89 -0.83 -24.15
N ARG A 136 45.09 -0.29 -24.35
CA ARG A 136 46.27 -0.65 -23.56
C ARG A 136 46.13 -0.28 -22.08
N ALA A 137 45.46 0.84 -21.77
CA ALA A 137 45.15 1.20 -20.39
C ALA A 137 44.15 0.22 -19.74
N LEU A 138 43.12 -0.20 -20.48
CA LEU A 138 42.14 -1.18 -20.04
C LEU A 138 42.70 -2.61 -19.94
N GLU A 139 43.72 -2.98 -20.72
CA GLU A 139 44.45 -4.23 -20.51
C GLU A 139 45.18 -4.28 -19.16
N LEU A 140 45.58 -3.12 -18.63
CA LEU A 140 46.25 -2.98 -17.35
C LEU A 140 45.25 -2.84 -16.19
N GLU A 141 44.16 -2.10 -16.42
CA GLU A 141 43.07 -1.90 -15.46
C GLU A 141 41.69 -2.18 -16.11
N PRO A 142 41.29 -3.47 -16.23
CA PRO A 142 40.06 -3.85 -16.93
C PRO A 142 38.78 -3.31 -16.29
N GLU A 143 38.79 -3.11 -14.98
CA GLU A 143 37.62 -2.65 -14.20
C GLU A 143 37.50 -1.11 -14.17
N ASN A 144 38.39 -0.37 -14.84
CA ASN A 144 38.38 1.09 -14.81
C ASN A 144 37.27 1.67 -15.73
N ILE A 145 36.09 1.87 -15.15
CA ILE A 145 34.90 2.37 -15.84
C ILE A 145 35.12 3.76 -16.46
N THR A 146 35.93 4.62 -15.83
CA THR A 146 36.27 5.94 -16.38
C THR A 146 36.97 5.81 -17.73
N PHE A 147 37.93 4.87 -17.86
CA PHE A 147 38.57 4.60 -19.15
C PHE A 147 37.60 4.03 -20.18
N LYS A 148 36.65 3.18 -19.77
CA LYS A 148 35.58 2.68 -20.66
C LYS A 148 34.72 3.83 -21.20
N PHE A 149 34.34 4.80 -20.36
CA PHE A 149 33.58 5.98 -20.80
C PHE A 149 34.36 6.86 -21.77
N GLU A 150 35.62 7.15 -21.47
CA GLU A 150 36.47 7.98 -22.35
C GLU A 150 36.68 7.30 -23.70
N LEU A 151 36.90 5.99 -23.71
CA LEU A 151 36.99 5.19 -24.94
C LEU A 151 35.67 5.20 -25.72
N ALA A 152 34.53 5.07 -25.03
CA ALA A 152 33.21 5.15 -25.64
C ALA A 152 32.99 6.52 -26.31
N ASP A 153 33.35 7.62 -25.65
CA ASP A 153 33.23 8.97 -26.21
C ASP A 153 34.13 9.16 -27.45
N ILE A 154 35.31 8.54 -27.51
CA ILE A 154 36.13 8.51 -28.72
C ILE A 154 35.41 7.77 -29.85
N TYR A 155 34.89 6.57 -29.59
CA TYR A 155 34.12 5.82 -30.59
C TYR A 155 32.89 6.57 -31.08
N PHE A 156 32.22 7.33 -30.20
CA PHE A 156 31.14 8.24 -30.57
C PHE A 156 31.61 9.32 -31.54
N ARG A 157 32.75 9.99 -31.27
CA ARG A 157 33.34 11.01 -32.18
C ARG A 157 33.75 10.43 -33.53
N LYS A 158 34.22 9.19 -33.55
CA LYS A 158 34.50 8.43 -34.79
C LYS A 158 33.24 8.01 -35.55
N ASN A 159 32.04 8.30 -35.02
CA ASN A 159 30.75 7.81 -35.53
C ASN A 159 30.67 6.27 -35.60
N ASN A 160 31.49 5.56 -34.81
CA ASN A 160 31.43 4.11 -34.67
C ASN A 160 30.40 3.74 -33.59
N LYS A 161 29.13 3.72 -34.00
CA LYS A 161 27.99 3.49 -33.10
C LYS A 161 27.95 2.07 -32.51
N ILE A 162 28.61 1.10 -33.14
CA ILE A 162 28.62 -0.30 -32.70
C ILE A 162 29.48 -0.43 -31.45
N GLU A 163 30.75 -0.02 -31.53
CA GLU A 163 31.67 -0.08 -30.40
C GLU A 163 31.25 0.86 -29.26
N TYR A 164 30.67 2.02 -29.61
CA TYR A 164 30.10 2.92 -28.61
C TYR A 164 28.97 2.26 -27.80
N GLU A 165 28.01 1.59 -28.46
CA GLU A 165 26.92 0.89 -27.79
C GLU A 165 27.45 -0.31 -26.97
N TYR A 166 28.44 -1.04 -27.51
CA TYR A 166 29.06 -2.18 -26.83
C TYR A 166 29.69 -1.78 -25.49
N LEU A 167 30.51 -0.73 -25.48
CA LEU A 167 31.15 -0.25 -24.25
C LEU A 167 30.13 0.25 -23.22
N LEU A 168 29.09 0.96 -23.65
CA LEU A 168 28.03 1.38 -22.73
C LEU A 168 27.27 0.19 -22.13
N ARG A 169 27.02 -0.86 -22.92
CA ARG A 169 26.42 -2.11 -22.42
C ARG A 169 27.33 -2.82 -21.42
N GLU A 170 28.64 -2.79 -21.65
CA GLU A 170 29.61 -3.33 -20.71
C GLU A 170 29.56 -2.57 -19.37
N ILE A 171 29.52 -1.24 -19.40
CA ILE A 171 29.45 -0.40 -18.19
C ILE A 171 28.19 -0.65 -17.37
N VAL A 172 27.02 -0.80 -18.00
CA VAL A 172 25.76 -1.07 -17.24
C VAL A 172 25.70 -2.49 -16.67
N ALA A 173 26.49 -3.41 -17.20
CA ALA A 173 26.62 -4.79 -16.69
C ALA A 173 27.71 -4.93 -15.62
N ASP A 174 28.51 -3.89 -15.41
CA ASP A 174 29.64 -3.87 -14.49
C ASP A 174 29.14 -3.70 -13.03
N PRO A 175 29.40 -4.67 -12.13
CA PRO A 175 28.92 -4.61 -10.75
C PRO A 175 29.61 -3.52 -9.92
N GLU A 176 30.77 -3.03 -10.34
CA GLU A 176 31.53 -1.98 -9.63
C GLU A 176 31.09 -0.56 -10.04
N ALA A 177 30.14 -0.44 -10.98
CA ALA A 177 29.63 0.84 -11.44
C ALA A 177 28.82 1.56 -10.36
N ASN A 178 29.20 2.81 -10.07
CA ASN A 178 28.46 3.63 -9.12
C ASN A 178 27.16 4.18 -9.74
N SER A 179 26.28 4.74 -8.90
CA SER A 179 24.96 5.20 -9.34
C SER A 179 25.01 6.29 -10.42
N GLU A 180 25.99 7.20 -10.36
CA GLU A 180 26.13 8.30 -11.34
C GLU A 180 26.60 7.78 -12.70
N GLN A 181 27.55 6.86 -12.69
CA GLN A 181 28.05 6.16 -13.88
C GLN A 181 26.92 5.35 -14.54
N LEU A 182 26.16 4.59 -13.75
CA LEU A 182 25.00 3.85 -14.26
C LEU A 182 23.97 4.81 -14.85
N GLU A 183 23.56 5.86 -14.13
CA GLU A 183 22.61 6.84 -14.65
C GLU A 183 23.04 7.45 -15.99
N THR A 184 24.35 7.74 -16.12
CA THR A 184 24.94 8.27 -17.35
C THR A 184 24.92 7.24 -18.49
N ALA A 185 25.35 6.00 -18.23
CA ALA A 185 25.38 4.94 -19.23
C ALA A 185 23.97 4.57 -19.70
N TYR A 186 23.03 4.36 -18.77
CA TYR A 186 21.62 4.12 -19.11
C TYR A 186 21.02 5.28 -19.90
N GLY A 187 21.26 6.53 -19.49
CA GLY A 187 20.79 7.70 -20.24
C GLY A 187 21.29 7.73 -21.69
N LYS A 188 22.58 7.46 -21.90
CA LYS A 188 23.18 7.36 -23.24
C LYS A 188 22.58 6.20 -24.05
N LEU A 189 22.45 5.01 -23.48
CA LEU A 189 21.85 3.84 -24.14
C LEU A 189 20.39 4.08 -24.53
N ILE A 190 19.58 4.60 -23.61
CA ILE A 190 18.16 4.89 -23.84
C ILE A 190 18.01 5.93 -24.96
N ALA A 191 18.85 6.97 -25.00
CA ALA A 191 18.85 7.94 -26.09
C ALA A 191 19.17 7.29 -27.44
N ILE A 192 20.12 6.34 -27.49
CA ILE A 192 20.46 5.61 -28.72
C ILE A 192 19.27 4.78 -29.21
N TYR A 193 18.64 4.01 -28.33
CA TYR A 193 17.50 3.15 -28.71
C TYR A 193 16.25 3.97 -29.04
N ALA A 194 15.97 5.04 -28.29
CA ALA A 194 14.84 5.93 -28.55
C ALA A 194 14.98 6.61 -29.92
N ALA A 195 16.19 7.02 -30.30
CA ALA A 195 16.45 7.58 -31.64
C ALA A 195 16.26 6.56 -32.78
N ARG A 196 16.24 5.26 -32.48
CA ARG A 196 15.96 4.16 -33.41
C ARG A 196 14.52 3.63 -33.27
N GLU A 197 13.70 4.22 -32.40
CA GLU A 197 12.36 3.74 -32.01
C GLU A 197 12.37 2.29 -31.47
N ASP A 198 13.51 1.82 -30.96
CA ASP A 198 13.65 0.49 -30.38
C ASP A 198 13.26 0.48 -28.90
N TYR A 199 11.99 0.80 -28.64
CA TYR A 199 11.45 0.90 -27.29
C TYR A 199 11.40 -0.45 -26.57
N LYS A 200 11.38 -1.56 -27.32
CA LYS A 200 11.43 -2.91 -26.76
C LYS A 200 12.77 -3.15 -26.04
N THR A 201 13.88 -2.84 -26.69
CA THR A 201 15.21 -2.97 -26.07
C THR A 201 15.35 -2.06 -24.83
N ILE A 202 14.73 -0.87 -24.85
CA ILE A 202 14.71 0.02 -23.68
C ILE A 202 13.94 -0.63 -22.51
N ASN A 203 12.74 -1.17 -22.78
CA ASN A 203 11.96 -1.85 -21.77
C ASN A 203 12.75 -3.02 -21.16
N ASP A 204 13.33 -3.88 -21.98
CA ASP A 204 14.08 -5.06 -21.52
C ASP A 204 15.30 -4.64 -20.68
N LEU A 205 16.02 -3.60 -21.13
CA LEU A 205 17.13 -3.00 -20.41
C LEU A 205 16.69 -2.48 -19.03
N LEU A 206 15.60 -1.71 -18.96
CA LEU A 206 15.09 -1.16 -17.71
C LEU A 206 14.55 -2.23 -16.75
N GLN A 207 13.94 -3.30 -17.26
CA GLN A 207 13.49 -4.43 -16.42
C GLN A 207 14.68 -5.17 -15.77
N SER A 208 15.82 -5.24 -16.46
CA SER A 208 17.05 -5.84 -15.91
C SER A 208 17.84 -4.92 -14.97
N CYS A 209 17.50 -3.62 -14.92
CA CYS A 209 18.31 -2.59 -14.24
C CYS A 209 18.34 -2.75 -12.71
N GLY A 210 17.21 -3.12 -12.09
CA GLY A 210 17.07 -3.25 -10.64
C GLY A 210 17.20 -1.94 -9.83
N ASN A 211 17.72 -0.86 -10.44
CA ASN A 211 17.86 0.45 -9.83
C ASN A 211 16.57 1.26 -9.96
N VAL A 212 15.87 1.42 -8.84
CA VAL A 212 14.56 2.08 -8.75
C VAL A 212 14.60 3.54 -9.25
N ASN A 213 15.71 4.26 -9.05
CA ASN A 213 15.83 5.66 -9.48
C ASN A 213 15.83 5.76 -11.01
N ILE A 214 16.61 4.90 -11.67
CA ILE A 214 16.70 4.83 -13.14
C ILE A 214 15.36 4.38 -13.72
N MET A 215 14.76 3.32 -13.16
CA MET A 215 13.44 2.83 -13.56
C MET A 215 12.37 3.92 -13.45
N SER A 216 12.35 4.65 -12.34
CA SER A 216 11.38 5.75 -12.11
C SER A 216 11.58 6.91 -13.08
N LYS A 217 12.84 7.27 -13.38
CA LYS A 217 13.18 8.33 -14.33
C LYS A 217 12.71 8.01 -15.76
N TYR A 218 12.75 6.74 -16.15
CA TYR A 218 12.41 6.27 -17.50
C TYR A 218 11.14 5.42 -17.54
N GLN A 219 10.23 5.60 -16.57
CA GLN A 219 9.02 4.79 -16.40
C GLN A 219 8.09 4.78 -17.64
N SER A 220 8.12 5.83 -18.47
CA SER A 220 7.29 5.92 -19.68
C SER A 220 7.69 4.91 -20.78
N TYR A 221 8.92 4.38 -20.71
CA TYR A 221 9.40 3.33 -21.61
C TYR A 221 9.17 1.93 -21.05
N MET A 222 8.79 1.80 -19.78
CA MET A 222 8.58 0.51 -19.14
C MET A 222 7.17 -0.01 -19.36
N ALA A 223 7.06 -1.33 -19.51
CA ALA A 223 5.81 -2.06 -19.52
C ALA A 223 5.86 -3.21 -18.51
N MET A 224 5.40 -2.93 -17.29
CA MET A 224 5.34 -3.92 -16.21
C MET A 224 3.96 -4.58 -16.15
N GLU A 225 3.97 -5.86 -15.78
CA GLU A 225 2.73 -6.62 -15.69
C GLU A 225 1.78 -6.04 -14.63
N PRO A 226 0.46 -6.05 -14.86
CA PRO A 226 -0.50 -5.61 -13.85
C PRO A 226 -0.50 -6.55 -12.63
N GLU A 227 -0.40 -5.97 -11.45
CA GLU A 227 -0.55 -6.66 -10.17
C GLU A 227 -2.01 -6.67 -9.73
N PHE A 228 -2.46 -7.82 -9.23
CA PHE A 228 -3.81 -8.03 -8.70
C PHE A 228 -3.74 -8.00 -7.19
N ASN A 229 -4.58 -7.21 -6.52
CA ASN A 229 -4.64 -7.21 -5.06
C ASN A 229 -5.21 -8.52 -4.48
N LEU A 230 -6.00 -9.26 -5.25
CA LEU A 230 -6.65 -10.50 -4.86
C LEU A 230 -5.93 -11.71 -5.47
N GLN A 231 -5.65 -12.70 -4.63
CA GLN A 231 -5.21 -14.01 -5.09
C GLN A 231 -6.35 -14.73 -5.82
N GLU A 232 -6.03 -15.60 -6.77
CA GLU A 232 -7.04 -16.43 -7.42
C GLU A 232 -7.61 -17.46 -6.43
N GLY A 233 -8.90 -17.81 -6.59
CA GLY A 233 -9.53 -18.79 -5.72
C GLY A 233 -11.03 -18.58 -5.52
N TYR A 234 -11.52 -19.19 -4.44
CA TYR A 234 -12.92 -19.24 -4.05
C TYR A 234 -13.23 -18.21 -2.98
N TYR A 235 -14.32 -17.47 -3.15
CA TYR A 235 -14.78 -16.43 -2.23
C TYR A 235 -16.28 -16.54 -1.96
N THR A 236 -16.69 -16.22 -0.73
CA THR A 236 -18.10 -16.30 -0.30
C THR A 236 -18.77 -14.95 -0.14
N SER A 237 -18.16 -13.90 -0.69
CA SER A 237 -18.64 -12.53 -0.62
C SER A 237 -18.12 -11.71 -1.80
N ILE A 238 -18.82 -10.61 -2.11
CA ILE A 238 -18.45 -9.70 -3.19
C ILE A 238 -17.01 -9.20 -2.99
N GLN A 239 -16.17 -9.32 -4.02
CA GLN A 239 -14.77 -8.94 -3.94
C GLN A 239 -14.47 -7.68 -4.79
N PRO A 240 -13.84 -6.63 -4.22
CA PRO A 240 -13.35 -5.49 -4.98
C PRO A 240 -11.94 -5.77 -5.53
N LEU A 241 -11.87 -6.23 -6.77
CA LEU A 241 -10.61 -6.44 -7.47
C LEU A 241 -9.99 -5.11 -7.91
N LYS A 242 -8.76 -4.89 -7.49
CA LYS A 242 -7.93 -3.74 -7.86
C LYS A 242 -6.72 -4.20 -8.64
N LEU A 243 -6.46 -3.51 -9.74
CA LEU A 243 -5.28 -3.68 -10.56
C LEU A 243 -4.33 -2.48 -10.35
N THR A 244 -3.05 -2.76 -10.21
CA THR A 244 -1.98 -1.75 -10.12
C THR A 244 -0.86 -2.11 -11.08
N THR A 245 -0.02 -1.15 -11.45
CA THR A 245 1.16 -1.38 -12.27
C THR A 245 2.15 -0.25 -12.03
N PHE A 246 3.41 -0.48 -12.39
CA PHE A 246 4.45 0.54 -12.36
C PHE A 246 4.61 1.13 -13.77
N GLY A 247 4.22 2.40 -13.92
CA GLY A 247 4.32 3.14 -15.17
C GLY A 247 3.19 4.15 -15.38
N SER A 248 3.31 4.99 -16.41
CA SER A 248 2.35 6.04 -16.74
C SER A 248 1.29 5.67 -17.79
N GLY A 249 1.29 4.41 -18.24
CA GLY A 249 0.41 3.89 -19.27
C GLY A 249 -0.96 3.45 -18.76
N LYS A 250 -1.58 2.52 -19.48
CA LYS A 250 -2.96 2.09 -19.26
C LYS A 250 -3.04 0.58 -19.06
N ILE A 251 -3.93 0.14 -18.17
CA ILE A 251 -4.25 -1.27 -17.98
C ILE A 251 -5.55 -1.58 -18.74
N TYR A 252 -5.51 -2.59 -19.60
CA TYR A 252 -6.66 -3.14 -20.32
C TYR A 252 -6.96 -4.54 -19.81
N TYR A 253 -8.23 -4.90 -19.70
CA TYR A 253 -8.63 -6.19 -19.15
C TYR A 253 -9.86 -6.80 -19.83
N THR A 254 -10.02 -8.10 -19.62
CA THR A 254 -11.19 -8.90 -20.00
C THR A 254 -11.58 -9.77 -18.80
N MET A 255 -12.85 -10.15 -18.70
CA MET A 255 -13.40 -10.96 -17.59
C MET A 255 -13.84 -12.36 -18.02
N ASP A 256 -13.87 -12.61 -19.32
CA ASP A 256 -14.32 -13.84 -19.98
C ASP A 256 -13.15 -14.75 -20.43
N GLY A 257 -11.92 -14.40 -20.07
CA GLY A 257 -10.71 -15.12 -20.47
C GLY A 257 -10.22 -14.85 -21.90
N SER A 258 -10.87 -13.96 -22.67
CA SER A 258 -10.35 -13.51 -23.97
C SER A 258 -9.04 -12.71 -23.83
N LYS A 259 -8.19 -12.64 -24.85
CA LYS A 259 -6.92 -11.89 -24.78
C LYS A 259 -7.22 -10.38 -24.74
N PRO A 260 -6.75 -9.62 -23.74
CA PRO A 260 -6.91 -8.17 -23.72
C PRO A 260 -6.00 -7.47 -24.74
N GLY A 261 -6.44 -6.31 -25.22
CA GLY A 261 -5.68 -5.37 -26.06
C GLY A 261 -6.27 -3.96 -26.00
N GLU A 262 -5.84 -3.04 -26.87
CA GLU A 262 -6.28 -1.63 -26.83
C GLU A 262 -7.80 -1.41 -27.00
N ASN A 263 -8.49 -2.37 -27.61
CA ASN A 263 -9.94 -2.35 -27.80
C ASN A 263 -10.72 -2.97 -26.63
N SER A 264 -10.04 -3.54 -25.63
CA SER A 264 -10.65 -4.14 -24.45
C SER A 264 -11.04 -3.07 -23.43
N SER A 265 -11.68 -3.50 -22.34
CA SER A 265 -12.09 -2.60 -21.26
C SER A 265 -10.88 -1.93 -20.60
N LEU A 266 -10.89 -0.60 -20.51
CA LEU A 266 -9.89 0.17 -19.79
C LEU A 266 -10.16 0.11 -18.28
N TYR A 267 -9.16 -0.23 -17.49
CA TYR A 267 -9.24 -0.21 -16.03
C TYR A 267 -9.11 1.22 -15.51
N THR A 268 -10.20 1.76 -14.97
CA THR A 268 -10.26 3.11 -14.37
C THR A 268 -10.77 3.12 -12.94
N ALA A 269 -11.37 2.02 -12.48
CA ALA A 269 -11.92 1.84 -11.14
C ALA A 269 -11.89 0.35 -10.75
N PRO A 270 -11.95 0.03 -9.44
CA PRO A 270 -12.01 -1.36 -8.97
C PRO A 270 -13.18 -2.14 -9.61
N ILE A 271 -12.92 -3.40 -9.97
CA ILE A 271 -13.90 -4.32 -10.55
C ILE A 271 -14.59 -5.06 -9.40
N LEU A 272 -15.91 -4.95 -9.29
CA LEU A 272 -16.68 -5.70 -8.30
C LEU A 272 -16.99 -7.09 -8.85
N LEU A 273 -16.48 -8.14 -8.20
CA LEU A 273 -16.77 -9.53 -8.51
C LEU A 273 -17.93 -9.98 -7.63
N GLU A 274 -19.09 -10.18 -8.26
CA GLU A 274 -20.33 -10.66 -7.64
C GLU A 274 -20.44 -12.18 -7.80
N ASN A 275 -21.59 -12.78 -7.47
CA ASN A 275 -21.78 -14.22 -7.59
C ASN A 275 -21.53 -14.72 -9.03
N GLY A 276 -20.59 -15.65 -9.22
CA GLY A 276 -20.22 -16.22 -10.52
C GLY A 276 -18.75 -16.60 -10.69
N ASP A 277 -18.44 -17.11 -11.88
CA ASP A 277 -17.09 -17.47 -12.32
C ASP A 277 -16.47 -16.36 -13.18
N TYR A 278 -15.23 -15.98 -12.90
CA TYR A 278 -14.49 -14.98 -13.66
C TYR A 278 -13.12 -15.49 -14.08
N CYS A 279 -12.76 -15.28 -15.34
CA CYS A 279 -11.40 -15.47 -15.86
C CYS A 279 -10.86 -14.11 -16.28
N ILE A 280 -10.15 -13.45 -15.37
CA ILE A 280 -9.69 -12.07 -15.58
C ILE A 280 -8.30 -12.08 -16.18
N LYS A 281 -8.17 -11.45 -17.35
CA LYS A 281 -6.88 -11.22 -17.99
C LYS A 281 -6.61 -9.74 -18.07
N ALA A 282 -5.40 -9.33 -17.73
CA ALA A 282 -4.99 -7.93 -17.78
C ALA A 282 -3.64 -7.76 -18.49
N ILE A 283 -3.51 -6.66 -19.20
CA ILE A 283 -2.29 -6.23 -19.89
C ILE A 283 -2.09 -4.74 -19.65
N TYR A 284 -0.84 -4.32 -19.48
CA TYR A 284 -0.47 -2.92 -19.45
C TYR A 284 0.14 -2.52 -20.79
N ILE A 285 -0.20 -1.33 -21.27
CA ILE A 285 0.33 -0.75 -22.50
C ILE A 285 0.82 0.67 -22.18
N ASN A 286 2.10 0.95 -22.46
CA ASN A 286 2.68 2.27 -22.26
C ASN A 286 2.36 3.24 -23.42
N GLU A 287 2.78 4.50 -23.27
CA GLU A 287 2.53 5.55 -24.28
C GLU A 287 3.23 5.29 -25.62
N ASN A 288 4.26 4.43 -25.62
CA ASN A 288 5.02 4.04 -26.81
C ASN A 288 4.50 2.74 -27.46
N GLY A 289 3.36 2.21 -26.99
CA GLY A 289 2.74 0.99 -27.53
C GLY A 289 3.42 -0.32 -27.13
N ILE A 290 4.30 -0.30 -26.13
CA ILE A 290 4.91 -1.52 -25.60
C ILE A 290 3.95 -2.18 -24.62
N GLU A 291 3.66 -3.45 -24.90
CA GLU A 291 2.78 -4.31 -24.11
C GLU A 291 3.57 -5.06 -23.02
N SER A 292 3.01 -5.16 -21.82
CA SER A 292 3.47 -6.09 -20.80
C SER A 292 3.09 -7.54 -21.14
N PRO A 293 3.64 -8.54 -20.45
CA PRO A 293 3.03 -9.86 -20.40
C PRO A 293 1.56 -9.78 -19.93
N VAL A 294 0.73 -10.71 -20.42
CA VAL A 294 -0.67 -10.85 -19.99
C VAL A 294 -0.71 -11.66 -18.69
N VAL A 295 -1.28 -11.07 -17.64
CA VAL A 295 -1.54 -11.76 -16.37
C VAL A 295 -2.94 -12.34 -16.41
N THR A 296 -3.12 -13.58 -15.95
CA THR A 296 -4.41 -14.27 -15.88
C THR A 296 -4.69 -14.71 -14.45
N LYS A 297 -5.88 -14.43 -13.94
CA LYS A 297 -6.37 -14.87 -12.62
C LYS A 297 -7.81 -15.36 -12.70
N ASN A 298 -8.11 -16.45 -11.99
CA ASN A 298 -9.45 -17.04 -11.96
C ASN A 298 -10.10 -16.84 -10.59
N TYR A 299 -11.39 -16.51 -10.59
CA TYR A 299 -12.15 -16.27 -9.37
C TYR A 299 -13.48 -17.02 -9.46
N HIS A 300 -13.83 -17.71 -8.38
CA HIS A 300 -15.15 -18.27 -8.19
C HIS A 300 -15.77 -17.60 -6.97
N ILE A 301 -16.88 -16.89 -7.17
CA ILE A 301 -17.60 -16.20 -6.11
C ILE A 301 -18.93 -16.93 -5.92
N GLU A 302 -19.14 -17.51 -4.76
CA GLU A 302 -20.39 -18.19 -4.40
C GLU A 302 -20.95 -17.55 -3.13
N ILE A 303 -21.94 -16.67 -3.31
CA ILE A 303 -22.58 -15.94 -2.22
C ILE A 303 -23.76 -16.78 -1.73
N ASP A 304 -23.65 -17.32 -0.52
CA ASP A 304 -24.75 -18.03 0.16
C ASP A 304 -25.90 -17.06 0.46
N GLU A 305 -26.92 -17.06 -0.39
CA GLU A 305 -28.17 -16.33 -0.17
C GLU A 305 -29.01 -17.00 0.94
N LEU A 306 -29.59 -16.19 1.82
CA LEU A 306 -30.55 -16.70 2.80
C LEU A 306 -31.87 -17.00 2.12
N SER A 307 -32.44 -18.18 2.38
CA SER A 307 -33.79 -18.50 1.94
C SER A 307 -34.80 -17.51 2.53
N ALA A 308 -35.74 -17.06 1.69
CA ALA A 308 -36.85 -16.22 2.11
C ALA A 308 -37.69 -16.91 3.18
N PRO A 309 -38.25 -16.17 4.16
CA PRO A 309 -39.08 -16.75 5.20
C PRO A 309 -40.36 -17.36 4.60
N GLU A 310 -40.66 -18.61 4.93
CA GLU A 310 -41.89 -19.25 4.48
C GLU A 310 -43.07 -18.84 5.37
N VAL A 311 -43.95 -17.99 4.81
CA VAL A 311 -45.21 -17.57 5.44
C VAL A 311 -46.34 -18.51 5.00
N THR A 312 -46.84 -19.33 5.92
CA THR A 312 -47.83 -20.38 5.64
C THR A 312 -49.21 -19.82 5.34
N THR A 313 -49.54 -18.67 5.92
CA THR A 313 -50.81 -17.98 5.70
C THR A 313 -50.83 -17.35 4.31
N VAL A 314 -51.85 -17.69 3.52
CA VAL A 314 -52.00 -17.22 2.13
C VAL A 314 -52.60 -15.82 2.11
N SER A 315 -52.24 -14.98 1.14
CA SER A 315 -52.91 -13.68 0.99
C SER A 315 -54.36 -13.83 0.53
N GLY A 316 -55.26 -13.01 1.05
CA GLY A 316 -56.66 -13.05 0.66
C GLY A 316 -57.63 -12.40 1.63
N ASP A 317 -58.91 -12.58 1.32
CA ASP A 317 -60.04 -12.19 2.17
C ASP A 317 -60.39 -13.31 3.16
N TYR A 318 -60.64 -12.92 4.39
CA TYR A 318 -60.93 -13.82 5.51
C TYR A 318 -62.20 -13.36 6.22
N GLU A 319 -63.03 -14.33 6.62
CA GLU A 319 -64.31 -14.07 7.32
C GLU A 319 -64.29 -14.50 8.79
N PHE A 320 -63.19 -15.11 9.23
CA PHE A 320 -62.94 -15.61 10.57
C PHE A 320 -61.47 -15.40 10.94
N PRO A 321 -61.14 -15.22 12.24
CA PRO A 321 -59.80 -14.89 12.67
C PRO A 321 -58.83 -16.06 12.42
N ILE A 322 -57.70 -15.75 11.78
CA ILE A 322 -56.60 -16.67 11.51
C ILE A 322 -55.28 -16.04 11.99
N ASN A 323 -54.33 -16.86 12.41
CA ASN A 323 -52.99 -16.38 12.70
C ASN A 323 -52.11 -16.35 11.44
N ILE A 324 -51.30 -15.32 11.34
CA ILE A 324 -50.21 -15.22 10.37
C ILE A 324 -49.01 -15.96 10.94
N GLU A 325 -48.62 -17.05 10.28
CA GLU A 325 -47.57 -17.95 10.75
C GLU A 325 -46.40 -18.03 9.76
N VAL A 326 -45.18 -18.02 10.31
CA VAL A 326 -43.91 -18.22 9.60
C VAL A 326 -43.23 -19.46 10.17
N THR A 327 -42.78 -20.38 9.32
CA THR A 327 -42.12 -21.64 9.73
C THR A 327 -40.67 -21.42 10.18
N ASP A 328 -39.97 -20.48 9.56
CA ASP A 328 -38.61 -20.07 9.91
C ASP A 328 -38.61 -19.11 11.11
N GLY A 329 -38.90 -19.62 12.32
CA GLY A 329 -39.17 -18.77 13.49
C GLY A 329 -37.99 -17.98 14.08
N ASN A 330 -36.75 -18.23 13.64
CA ASN A 330 -35.55 -17.53 14.12
C ASN A 330 -35.05 -16.53 13.06
N ASP A 331 -34.62 -15.35 13.48
CA ASP A 331 -34.02 -14.30 12.62
C ASP A 331 -34.97 -13.67 11.57
N VAL A 332 -36.29 -13.78 11.77
CA VAL A 332 -37.30 -13.16 10.90
C VAL A 332 -37.79 -11.84 11.48
N TYR A 333 -37.78 -10.81 10.64
CA TYR A 333 -38.20 -9.46 10.95
C TYR A 333 -39.35 -9.06 10.04
N TYR A 334 -40.27 -8.25 10.54
CA TYR A 334 -41.44 -7.83 9.78
C TYR A 334 -41.87 -6.38 10.04
N THR A 335 -42.63 -5.86 9.08
CA THR A 335 -43.29 -4.56 9.13
C THR A 335 -44.74 -4.71 8.71
N THR A 336 -45.59 -3.77 9.14
CA THR A 336 -47.03 -3.74 8.82
C THR A 336 -47.47 -2.44 8.14
N ASP A 337 -46.54 -1.50 7.99
CA ASP A 337 -46.76 -0.17 7.39
C ASP A 337 -46.37 -0.13 5.90
N GLY A 338 -45.93 -1.26 5.34
CA GLY A 338 -45.48 -1.38 3.96
C GLY A 338 -44.01 -1.02 3.73
N SER A 339 -43.25 -0.62 4.76
CA SER A 339 -41.81 -0.38 4.65
C SER A 339 -41.00 -1.68 4.59
N ASP A 340 -39.78 -1.64 4.05
CA ASP A 340 -38.88 -2.81 4.06
C ASP A 340 -38.39 -3.12 5.47
N PRO A 341 -38.54 -4.36 5.96
CA PRO A 341 -38.06 -4.68 7.29
C PRO A 341 -36.52 -4.65 7.36
N THR A 342 -36.02 -4.25 8.52
CA THR A 342 -34.60 -4.16 8.85
C THR A 342 -34.33 -4.87 10.17
N GLN A 343 -33.07 -4.93 10.61
CA GLN A 343 -32.70 -5.51 11.90
C GLN A 343 -33.27 -4.77 13.11
N ASN A 344 -33.78 -3.53 12.90
CA ASN A 344 -34.46 -2.72 13.91
C ASN A 344 -35.99 -2.87 13.85
N SER A 345 -36.53 -3.62 12.88
CA SER A 345 -37.98 -3.86 12.75
C SER A 345 -38.47 -4.89 13.78
N ALA A 346 -39.78 -5.12 13.83
CA ALA A 346 -40.37 -6.07 14.77
C ALA A 346 -39.88 -7.49 14.49
N VAL A 347 -39.47 -8.20 15.54
CA VAL A 347 -39.04 -9.60 15.45
C VAL A 347 -40.27 -10.51 15.47
N TYR A 348 -40.35 -11.41 14.50
CA TYR A 348 -41.35 -12.49 14.54
C TYR A 348 -40.97 -13.48 15.63
N SER A 349 -41.78 -13.55 16.69
CA SER A 349 -41.55 -14.41 17.87
C SER A 349 -42.60 -15.51 18.03
N GLY A 350 -43.60 -15.54 17.14
CA GLY A 350 -44.69 -16.50 17.16
C GLY A 350 -45.87 -16.04 16.29
N PRO A 351 -46.94 -16.86 16.22
CA PRO A 351 -48.12 -16.57 15.41
C PRO A 351 -48.70 -15.19 15.70
N ILE A 352 -48.97 -14.40 14.67
CA ILE A 352 -49.52 -13.05 14.78
C ILE A 352 -51.03 -13.10 14.51
N PRO A 353 -51.91 -12.69 15.43
CA PRO A 353 -53.34 -12.58 15.14
C PRO A 353 -53.59 -11.62 13.97
N MET A 354 -54.33 -12.05 12.94
CA MET A 354 -54.62 -11.22 11.78
C MET A 354 -55.45 -9.99 12.19
N PRO A 355 -55.00 -8.76 11.87
CA PRO A 355 -55.77 -7.55 12.15
C PRO A 355 -57.08 -7.50 11.37
N LEU A 356 -58.11 -6.88 11.95
CA LEU A 356 -59.35 -6.57 11.25
C LEU A 356 -59.11 -5.59 10.09
N GLY A 357 -59.86 -5.80 9.00
CA GLY A 357 -59.73 -5.03 7.77
C GLY A 357 -58.46 -5.36 7.00
N LYS A 358 -58.05 -4.43 6.13
CA LYS A 358 -56.88 -4.61 5.26
C LYS A 358 -55.59 -4.41 6.04
N SER A 359 -54.67 -5.36 5.90
CA SER A 359 -53.31 -5.27 6.42
C SER A 359 -52.31 -5.80 5.39
N THR A 360 -51.10 -5.24 5.39
CA THR A 360 -49.99 -5.73 4.56
C THR A 360 -48.82 -6.01 5.48
N PHE A 361 -48.25 -7.20 5.36
CA PHE A 361 -47.07 -7.62 6.09
C PHE A 361 -45.93 -7.85 5.11
N ARG A 362 -44.75 -7.34 5.45
CA ARG A 362 -43.50 -7.67 4.74
C ARG A 362 -42.60 -8.41 5.72
N PHE A 363 -42.05 -9.54 5.30
CA PHE A 363 -41.18 -10.41 6.11
C PHE A 363 -39.82 -10.55 5.44
N ILE A 364 -38.75 -10.57 6.23
CA ILE A 364 -37.38 -10.80 5.77
C ILE A 364 -36.62 -11.62 6.81
N ARG A 365 -35.70 -12.46 6.36
CA ARG A 365 -34.74 -13.15 7.22
C ARG A 365 -33.41 -12.39 7.21
N ILE A 366 -32.87 -12.09 8.39
CA ILE A 366 -31.58 -11.40 8.54
C ILE A 366 -30.71 -12.17 9.52
N ALA A 367 -29.72 -12.91 8.99
CA ALA A 367 -28.78 -13.70 9.80
C ALA A 367 -27.33 -13.35 9.42
N GLU A 368 -26.49 -13.10 10.43
CA GLU A 368 -25.05 -12.82 10.25
C GLU A 368 -24.75 -11.69 9.23
N GLY A 369 -25.62 -10.67 9.16
CA GLY A 369 -25.47 -9.56 8.22
C GLY A 369 -25.93 -9.85 6.78
N ARG A 370 -26.33 -11.09 6.48
CA ARG A 370 -26.97 -11.47 5.21
C ARG A 370 -28.48 -11.22 5.29
N LYS A 371 -29.10 -10.99 4.14
CA LYS A 371 -30.55 -10.76 3.99
C LYS A 371 -31.12 -11.74 2.98
N SER A 372 -32.31 -12.26 3.26
CA SER A 372 -33.11 -12.97 2.25
C SER A 372 -33.89 -11.99 1.37
N ASP A 373 -34.57 -12.52 0.36
CA ASP A 373 -35.66 -11.80 -0.29
C ASP A 373 -36.79 -11.46 0.69
N ILE A 374 -37.51 -10.39 0.37
CA ILE A 374 -38.68 -9.93 1.13
C ILE A 374 -39.93 -10.67 0.65
N VAL A 375 -40.68 -11.23 1.58
CA VAL A 375 -42.00 -11.83 1.33
C VAL A 375 -43.08 -10.85 1.76
N GLU A 376 -43.86 -10.38 0.78
CA GLU A 376 -45.04 -9.55 1.05
C GLU A 376 -46.31 -10.41 1.07
N LYS A 377 -47.19 -10.11 2.04
CA LYS A 377 -48.51 -10.71 2.17
C LYS A 377 -49.55 -9.64 2.46
N SER A 378 -50.66 -9.68 1.73
CA SER A 378 -51.83 -8.83 1.98
C SER A 378 -52.99 -9.65 2.51
N TYR A 379 -53.63 -9.15 3.55
CA TYR A 379 -54.77 -9.80 4.19
C TYR A 379 -55.92 -8.81 4.35
N ASN A 380 -57.15 -9.31 4.32
CA ASN A 380 -58.34 -8.54 4.62
C ASN A 380 -59.30 -9.36 5.47
N LEU A 381 -59.37 -9.10 6.78
CA LEU A 381 -60.26 -9.81 7.68
C LEU A 381 -61.54 -9.02 7.92
N VAL A 382 -62.68 -9.57 7.49
CA VAL A 382 -64.01 -8.97 7.69
C VAL A 382 -64.92 -9.98 8.37
N MET A 383 -65.16 -9.78 9.66
CA MET A 383 -66.04 -10.65 10.45
C MET A 383 -67.50 -10.52 10.01
N ASN A 384 -68.25 -11.63 10.01
CA ASN A 384 -69.69 -11.64 9.74
C ASN A 384 -70.52 -11.22 10.97
N THR A 385 -70.33 -10.00 11.45
CA THR A 385 -71.07 -9.42 12.59
C THR A 385 -71.14 -7.90 12.48
N ASP A 386 -72.25 -7.31 12.92
CA ASP A 386 -72.39 -5.86 13.08
C ASP A 386 -71.80 -5.35 14.42
N PHE A 387 -71.44 -6.26 15.33
CA PHE A 387 -70.87 -5.93 16.63
C PHE A 387 -69.37 -5.63 16.49
N MET A 388 -68.98 -4.37 16.69
CA MET A 388 -67.63 -3.89 16.41
C MET A 388 -66.73 -3.94 17.66
N PRO A 389 -65.39 -3.91 17.49
CA PRO A 389 -64.45 -3.85 18.61
C PRO A 389 -64.73 -2.73 19.61
N GLU A 390 -65.20 -1.57 19.14
CA GLU A 390 -65.58 -0.44 19.99
C GLU A 390 -66.75 -0.77 20.92
N ASP A 391 -67.73 -1.54 20.44
CA ASP A 391 -68.88 -1.97 21.23
C ASP A 391 -68.47 -3.00 22.28
N ALA A 392 -67.53 -3.88 21.93
CA ALA A 392 -66.91 -4.80 22.88
C ALA A 392 -66.16 -4.06 23.99
N VAL A 393 -65.39 -3.02 23.66
CA VAL A 393 -64.72 -2.16 24.64
C VAL A 393 -65.75 -1.49 25.56
N LYS A 394 -66.81 -0.88 25.01
CA LYS A 394 -67.89 -0.29 25.81
C LYS A 394 -68.54 -1.30 26.74
N LYS A 395 -68.68 -2.56 26.32
CA LYS A 395 -69.22 -3.64 27.16
C LYS A 395 -68.33 -3.93 28.37
N VAL A 396 -67.01 -3.96 28.18
CA VAL A 396 -66.04 -4.12 29.27
C VAL A 396 -66.06 -2.89 30.21
N VAL A 397 -66.09 -1.68 29.66
CA VAL A 397 -66.18 -0.43 30.44
C VAL A 397 -67.44 -0.42 31.31
N ASN A 398 -68.61 -0.73 30.74
CA ASN A 398 -69.88 -0.81 31.48
C ASN A 398 -69.83 -1.84 32.59
N HIS A 399 -69.22 -2.99 32.35
CA HIS A 399 -69.01 -3.99 33.39
C HIS A 399 -68.13 -3.46 34.53
N ALA A 400 -67.02 -2.79 34.20
CA ALA A 400 -66.11 -2.23 35.20
C ALA A 400 -66.77 -1.11 36.04
N ILE A 401 -67.68 -0.32 35.44
CA ILE A 401 -68.50 0.65 36.18
C ILE A 401 -69.47 -0.09 37.13
N GLN A 402 -70.16 -1.12 36.63
CA GLN A 402 -71.11 -1.89 37.44
C GLN A 402 -70.44 -2.64 38.60
N SER A 403 -69.20 -3.09 38.41
CA SER A 403 -68.42 -3.71 39.48
C SER A 403 -67.82 -2.70 40.46
N GLY A 404 -67.95 -1.39 40.20
CA GLY A 404 -67.37 -0.31 40.99
C GLY A 404 -65.85 -0.17 40.85
N LYS A 405 -65.24 -0.75 39.82
CA LYS A 405 -63.80 -0.64 39.57
C LYS A 405 -63.42 0.73 39.02
N ILE A 406 -64.28 1.31 38.20
CA ILE A 406 -64.22 2.69 37.70
C ILE A 406 -65.56 3.38 37.97
N SER A 407 -65.57 4.69 38.09
CA SER A 407 -66.75 5.51 38.37
C SER A 407 -67.42 6.06 37.11
N GLU A 408 -66.68 6.19 36.01
CA GLU A 408 -67.16 6.77 34.75
C GLU A 408 -66.38 6.21 33.53
N GLU A 409 -66.91 6.44 32.32
CA GLU A 409 -66.33 5.92 31.06
C GLU A 409 -64.90 6.41 30.77
N SER A 410 -64.46 7.50 31.41
CA SER A 410 -63.08 8.00 31.33
C SER A 410 -62.06 7.04 31.94
N GLY A 411 -62.51 6.06 32.72
CA GLY A 411 -61.67 5.14 33.47
C GLY A 411 -61.28 5.64 34.86
N SER A 412 -61.75 6.82 35.28
CA SER A 412 -61.55 7.35 36.62
C SER A 412 -62.09 6.40 37.68
N PHE A 413 -61.42 6.31 38.84
CA PHE A 413 -61.87 5.52 39.99
C PHE A 413 -61.75 6.29 41.31
N ASP A 414 -61.00 7.39 41.32
CA ASP A 414 -60.82 8.29 42.46
C ASP A 414 -60.44 9.71 41.98
N GLU A 415 -60.05 10.59 42.90
CA GLU A 415 -59.63 11.98 42.60
C GLU A 415 -58.13 12.11 42.24
N SER A 416 -57.38 11.01 42.14
CA SER A 416 -55.92 11.04 41.88
C SER A 416 -55.58 11.54 40.48
N GLY A 417 -56.50 11.37 39.52
CA GLY A 417 -56.26 11.61 38.10
C GLY A 417 -55.68 10.39 37.36
N ALA A 418 -55.45 9.27 38.05
CA ALA A 418 -55.16 7.98 37.41
C ALA A 418 -56.44 7.35 36.82
N ALA A 419 -56.28 6.47 35.84
CA ALA A 419 -57.42 5.83 35.17
C ALA A 419 -57.15 4.37 34.75
N TYR A 420 -58.18 3.54 34.76
CA TYR A 420 -58.19 2.24 34.09
C TYR A 420 -58.88 2.35 32.73
N LEU A 421 -58.11 2.17 31.67
CA LEU A 421 -58.56 2.20 30.29
C LEU A 421 -58.69 0.78 29.74
N TYR A 422 -59.61 0.60 28.81
CA TYR A 422 -59.85 -0.68 28.15
C TYR A 422 -59.64 -0.51 26.65
N GLN A 423 -58.72 -1.28 26.09
CA GLN A 423 -58.33 -1.15 24.69
C GLN A 423 -58.40 -2.50 23.97
N TYR A 424 -59.09 -2.52 22.83
CA TYR A 424 -59.07 -3.64 21.91
C TYR A 424 -57.62 -3.98 21.50
N GLN A 425 -57.29 -5.26 21.48
CA GLN A 425 -55.98 -5.75 21.09
C GLN A 425 -56.03 -6.47 19.74
N TYR A 426 -56.86 -7.51 19.64
CA TYR A 426 -57.01 -8.34 18.44
C TYR A 426 -58.29 -9.18 18.55
N VAL A 427 -58.68 -9.79 17.42
CA VAL A 427 -59.73 -10.80 17.37
C VAL A 427 -59.09 -12.17 17.23
N THR A 428 -59.62 -13.17 17.93
CA THR A 428 -59.10 -14.53 17.85
C THR A 428 -60.18 -15.56 18.14
N ASN A 429 -60.01 -16.76 17.60
CA ASN A 429 -60.83 -17.90 17.95
C ASN A 429 -60.30 -18.51 19.26
N ILE A 430 -61.16 -18.62 20.28
CA ILE A 430 -60.76 -19.17 21.58
C ILE A 430 -61.35 -20.57 21.75
N ASN A 431 -60.45 -21.54 21.97
CA ASN A 431 -60.78 -22.95 22.27
C ASN A 431 -61.69 -23.65 21.23
N LYS A 432 -61.73 -23.18 19.98
CA LYS A 432 -62.67 -23.66 18.94
C LYS A 432 -64.15 -23.51 19.35
N ILE A 433 -64.42 -22.65 20.32
CA ILE A 433 -65.77 -22.37 20.80
C ILE A 433 -66.38 -21.32 19.88
N ASP A 434 -65.75 -20.15 19.82
CA ASP A 434 -66.23 -19.02 19.04
C ASP A 434 -65.12 -17.97 18.85
N ASP A 435 -65.44 -16.88 18.14
CA ASP A 435 -64.55 -15.76 17.90
C ASP A 435 -64.79 -14.64 18.91
N PHE A 436 -63.70 -14.11 19.47
CA PHE A 436 -63.74 -13.14 20.55
C PHE A 436 -62.86 -11.93 20.22
N TYR A 437 -63.38 -10.75 20.54
CA TYR A 437 -62.58 -9.55 20.67
C TYR A 437 -61.85 -9.59 22.02
N VAL A 438 -60.53 -9.48 21.98
CA VAL A 438 -59.69 -9.43 23.18
C VAL A 438 -59.45 -7.98 23.55
N ILE A 439 -59.77 -7.63 24.80
CA ILE A 439 -59.64 -6.28 25.35
C ILE A 439 -58.67 -6.34 26.52
N ALA A 440 -57.65 -5.48 26.49
CA ALA A 440 -56.70 -5.33 27.58
C ALA A 440 -57.06 -4.16 28.47
N GLU A 441 -56.86 -4.36 29.76
CA GLU A 441 -56.89 -3.30 30.74
C GLU A 441 -55.51 -2.64 30.86
N ILE A 442 -55.53 -1.32 30.86
CA ILE A 442 -54.34 -0.46 30.92
C ILE A 442 -54.54 0.50 32.07
N TYR A 443 -53.55 0.58 32.94
CA TYR A 443 -53.48 1.58 33.98
C TYR A 443 -52.73 2.80 33.45
N ARG A 444 -53.39 3.96 33.47
CA ARG A 444 -52.80 5.26 33.18
C ARG A 444 -52.46 5.95 34.50
N GLY A 445 -51.17 6.20 34.73
CA GLY A 445 -50.69 6.96 35.89
C GLY A 445 -51.05 8.44 35.81
N GLU A 446 -50.88 9.14 36.94
CA GLU A 446 -51.11 10.60 37.05
C GLU A 446 -50.21 11.41 36.09
N ASP A 447 -49.04 10.87 35.77
CA ASP A 447 -48.08 11.42 34.82
C ASP A 447 -48.43 11.13 33.34
N GLY A 448 -49.55 10.44 33.10
CA GLY A 448 -50.02 10.03 31.78
C GLY A 448 -49.35 8.78 31.23
N THR A 449 -48.55 8.06 32.02
CA THR A 449 -47.89 6.82 31.57
C THR A 449 -48.86 5.65 31.53
N ASP A 450 -48.91 4.93 30.40
CA ASP A 450 -49.77 3.77 30.19
C ASP A 450 -49.02 2.46 30.48
N THR A 451 -49.55 1.65 31.39
CA THR A 451 -48.98 0.34 31.77
C THR A 451 -50.05 -0.75 31.64
N LYS A 452 -49.74 -1.84 30.92
CA LYS A 452 -50.65 -3.00 30.83
C LYS A 452 -50.74 -3.69 32.19
N THR A 453 -51.95 -3.93 32.70
CA THR A 453 -52.15 -4.56 34.02
C THR A 453 -52.05 -6.09 33.98
N GLY A 454 -52.09 -6.66 32.77
CA GLY A 454 -52.17 -8.11 32.56
C GLY A 454 -53.60 -8.66 32.63
N ASN A 455 -54.59 -7.84 33.03
CA ASN A 455 -55.99 -8.25 32.95
C ASN A 455 -56.48 -8.19 31.50
N LEU A 456 -57.05 -9.29 31.03
CA LEU A 456 -57.63 -9.43 29.71
C LEU A 456 -59.10 -9.82 29.83
N PHE A 457 -59.89 -9.32 28.90
CA PHE A 457 -61.29 -9.66 28.72
C PHE A 457 -61.49 -10.21 27.32
N ALA A 458 -62.45 -11.13 27.17
CA ALA A 458 -62.87 -11.66 25.89
C ALA A 458 -64.37 -11.40 25.73
N VAL A 459 -64.76 -10.72 24.67
CA VAL A 459 -66.17 -10.50 24.33
C VAL A 459 -66.46 -11.23 23.03
N ASN A 460 -67.43 -12.14 23.07
CA ASN A 460 -67.83 -12.92 21.91
C ASN A 460 -68.36 -12.00 20.80
N ALA A 461 -67.90 -12.20 19.56
CA ALA A 461 -68.19 -11.30 18.44
C ALA A 461 -69.65 -11.41 17.94
N TYR A 462 -70.39 -12.46 18.29
CA TYR A 462 -71.73 -12.76 17.77
C TYR A 462 -72.82 -12.68 18.85
N ASN A 463 -72.63 -13.39 19.96
CA ASN A 463 -73.60 -13.42 21.06
C ASN A 463 -73.32 -12.34 22.13
N GLN A 464 -72.19 -11.64 22.00
CA GLN A 464 -71.75 -10.52 22.84
C GLN A 464 -71.44 -10.91 24.30
N GLU A 465 -71.40 -12.18 24.68
CA GLU A 465 -71.08 -12.60 26.05
C GLU A 465 -69.67 -12.14 26.48
N LEU A 466 -69.56 -11.65 27.72
CA LEU A 466 -68.32 -11.11 28.30
C LEU A 466 -67.69 -12.12 29.25
N TYR A 467 -66.40 -12.34 29.08
CA TYR A 467 -65.58 -13.22 29.89
C TYR A 467 -64.32 -12.51 30.37
N LYS A 468 -63.80 -12.93 31.53
CA LYS A 468 -62.41 -12.69 31.90
C LYS A 468 -61.54 -13.71 31.19
N LEU A 469 -60.48 -13.24 30.55
CA LEU A 469 -59.55 -14.06 29.80
C LEU A 469 -58.27 -14.27 30.62
N GLN A 470 -57.98 -15.54 30.92
CA GLN A 470 -56.71 -15.94 31.51
C GLN A 470 -55.85 -16.59 30.44
N VAL A 471 -54.58 -16.19 30.39
CA VAL A 471 -53.58 -16.74 29.47
C VAL A 471 -52.54 -17.48 30.30
N ASP A 472 -52.16 -18.68 29.88
CA ASP A 472 -51.10 -19.43 30.55
C ASP A 472 -49.71 -18.77 30.38
N GLU A 473 -48.73 -19.20 31.17
CA GLU A 473 -47.34 -18.69 31.12
C GLU A 473 -46.69 -18.85 29.74
N SER A 474 -47.22 -19.74 28.90
CA SER A 474 -46.73 -19.98 27.54
C SER A 474 -47.35 -19.05 26.49
N GLY A 475 -48.41 -18.30 26.84
CA GLY A 475 -49.15 -17.45 25.90
C GLY A 475 -50.06 -18.24 24.94
N ARG A 476 -50.22 -19.55 25.12
CA ARG A 476 -50.80 -20.47 24.11
C ARG A 476 -52.11 -21.12 24.54
N ARG A 477 -52.48 -21.06 25.83
CA ARG A 477 -53.78 -21.55 26.31
C ARG A 477 -54.58 -20.43 26.94
N TYR A 478 -55.82 -20.35 26.50
CA TYR A 478 -56.81 -19.38 26.95
C TYR A 478 -57.86 -20.08 27.81
N THR A 479 -58.13 -19.54 28.99
CA THR A 479 -59.25 -19.96 29.84
C THR A 479 -60.26 -18.82 29.93
N LEU A 480 -61.51 -19.10 29.56
CA LEU A 480 -62.63 -18.17 29.68
C LEU A 480 -63.30 -18.38 31.04
N VAL A 481 -63.40 -17.33 31.84
CA VAL A 481 -64.13 -17.33 33.11
C VAL A 481 -65.30 -16.37 33.00
N ALA A 482 -66.52 -16.87 33.23
CA ALA A 482 -67.72 -16.04 33.15
C ALA A 482 -67.67 -14.95 34.23
N VAL A 483 -68.03 -13.74 33.83
CA VAL A 483 -67.94 -12.57 34.72
C VAL A 483 -69.03 -12.57 35.80
N SER A 484 -70.09 -13.37 35.65
CA SER A 484 -71.08 -13.62 36.71
C SER A 484 -70.55 -14.45 37.88
N ASP A 485 -69.41 -15.12 37.69
CA ASP A 485 -68.86 -16.10 38.61
C ASP A 485 -67.64 -15.54 39.39
N ILE A 486 -67.37 -14.24 39.26
CA ILE A 486 -66.27 -13.47 39.88
C ILE A 486 -66.88 -12.30 40.64
#